data_AF-X1LPF2-F1
#
_entry.id   AF-X1LPF2-F1
#
_cell.length_a   1.000
_cell.length_b   1.000
_cell.length_c   1.000
_cell.angle_alpha   90.00
_cell.angle_beta   90.00
_cell.angle_gamma   90.00
#
_symmetry.space_group_name_H-M   'P 1'
#
loop_
_entity.id
_entity.type
_entity.pdbx_description
1 polymer ?
#
loop_
_entity_poly.entity_id
_entity_poly.type
_entity_poly.pdbx_seq_one_letter_code
_entity_poly.pdbx_strand_id
1 'polypeptide(L)'
;MFYDDYPAARRQAYKLLKRAGIKAALLIPHPWRQKCALCDGEIVGSWRVDKETQKFVEKERYCRDCHSKQFKWIDGPHFHVVGYGWIVHTKEIEQATGYIIKNIGVINNVGGTIWYQLTHAGLRAGRQTVTYFGLCALSKYKSPPVPKELNLCPVCGTIMRKYQDETQTGPPPPWH
;
A
#
# COMPACT_ATOMS: atom_id res chain seq x y z
N MET A 1 -20.16 -12.45 0.15
CA MET A 1 -19.13 -12.42 1.23
C MET A 1 -18.46 -11.05 1.38
N PHE A 2 -17.83 -10.47 0.35
CA PHE A 2 -17.09 -9.21 0.54
C PHE A 2 -17.95 -8.03 1.03
N TYR A 3 -19.16 -7.89 0.46
CA TYR A 3 -20.13 -6.87 0.82
C TYR A 3 -20.89 -7.19 2.11
N ASP A 4 -21.28 -8.46 2.27
CA ASP A 4 -22.14 -8.94 3.37
C ASP A 4 -21.35 -9.14 4.68
N ASP A 5 -20.15 -9.73 4.59
CA ASP A 5 -19.27 -10.05 5.72
C ASP A 5 -17.80 -9.76 5.36
N TYR A 6 -17.48 -8.47 5.31
CA TYR A 6 -16.12 -7.98 5.10
C TYR A 6 -15.10 -8.62 6.08
N PRO A 7 -15.38 -8.73 7.40
CA PRO A 7 -14.50 -9.44 8.33
C PRO A 7 -14.18 -10.88 7.88
N ALA A 8 -15.17 -11.66 7.44
CA ALA A 8 -14.93 -13.02 6.92
C ALA A 8 -14.09 -13.00 5.64
N ALA A 9 -14.41 -12.12 4.69
CA ALA A 9 -13.63 -11.98 3.45
C ALA A 9 -12.16 -11.64 3.74
N ARG A 10 -11.91 -10.75 4.70
CA ARG A 10 -10.55 -10.38 5.14
C ARG A 10 -9.83 -11.54 5.84
N ARG A 11 -10.51 -12.28 6.72
CA ARG A 11 -9.93 -13.48 7.36
C ARG A 11 -9.56 -14.53 6.32
N GLN A 12 -10.41 -14.73 5.31
CA GLN A 12 -10.13 -15.64 4.21
C GLN A 12 -8.91 -15.18 3.40
N ALA A 13 -8.84 -13.89 3.05
CA ALA A 13 -7.68 -13.31 2.39
C ALA A 13 -6.38 -13.58 3.19
N TYR A 14 -6.37 -13.36 4.51
CA TYR A 14 -5.19 -13.62 5.33
C TYR A 14 -4.74 -15.09 5.28
N LYS A 15 -5.67 -16.05 5.29
CA LYS A 15 -5.34 -17.49 5.17
C LYS A 15 -4.69 -17.80 3.83
N LEU A 16 -5.27 -17.29 2.74
CA LEU A 16 -4.78 -17.52 1.38
C LEU A 16 -3.41 -16.86 1.16
N LEU A 17 -3.23 -15.62 1.60
CA LEU A 17 -1.97 -14.89 1.46
C LEU A 17 -0.82 -15.55 2.24
N LYS A 18 -1.09 -16.09 3.45
CA LYS A 18 -0.10 -16.87 4.19
C LYS A 18 0.31 -18.15 3.45
N ARG A 19 -0.67 -18.88 2.90
CA ARG A 19 -0.40 -20.07 2.05
C ARG A 19 0.41 -19.72 0.82
N ALA A 20 0.21 -18.52 0.28
CA ALA A 20 0.95 -18.00 -0.87
C ALA A 20 2.35 -17.45 -0.53
N GLY A 21 2.84 -17.61 0.70
CA GLY A 21 4.19 -17.20 1.11
C GLY A 21 4.33 -15.74 1.56
N ILE A 22 3.22 -15.01 1.73
CA ILE A 22 3.25 -13.65 2.28
C ILE A 22 3.38 -13.71 3.81
N LYS A 23 4.44 -13.10 4.34
CA LYS A 23 4.76 -13.07 5.78
C LYS A 23 4.12 -11.88 6.49
N ALA A 24 3.96 -10.76 5.79
CA ALA A 24 3.39 -9.53 6.33
C ALA A 24 2.86 -8.66 5.20
N ALA A 25 1.74 -7.97 5.40
CA ALA A 25 1.26 -7.00 4.41
C ALA A 25 0.25 -6.02 5.00
N LEU A 26 -0.03 -4.98 4.23
CA LEU A 26 -1.28 -4.24 4.28
C LEU A 26 -2.24 -4.74 3.20
N LEU A 27 -3.54 -4.63 3.48
CA LEU A 27 -4.64 -4.93 2.56
C LEU A 27 -5.52 -3.70 2.40
N ILE A 28 -5.90 -3.43 1.15
CA ILE A 28 -6.78 -2.32 0.76
C ILE A 28 -7.97 -2.89 -0.04
N PRO A 29 -9.21 -2.81 0.46
CA PRO A 29 -10.37 -3.38 -0.20
C PRO A 29 -10.84 -2.51 -1.36
N HIS A 30 -11.08 -3.18 -2.49
CA HIS A 30 -11.57 -2.57 -3.72
C HIS A 30 -12.82 -3.33 -4.17
N PRO A 31 -14.02 -2.87 -3.78
CA PRO A 31 -15.27 -3.52 -4.14
C PRO A 31 -15.54 -3.48 -5.66
N TRP A 32 -15.16 -2.39 -6.32
CA TRP A 32 -15.41 -2.17 -7.74
C TRP A 32 -14.13 -2.24 -8.58
N ARG A 33 -14.33 -2.44 -9.88
CA ARG A 33 -13.30 -2.30 -10.91
C ARG A 33 -13.77 -1.32 -11.96
N GLN A 34 -12.81 -0.64 -12.60
CA GLN A 34 -13.08 0.16 -13.77
C GLN A 34 -12.93 -0.68 -15.03
N LYS A 35 -13.90 -0.58 -15.93
CA LYS A 35 -13.88 -1.19 -17.25
C LYS A 35 -14.24 -0.18 -18.32
N CYS A 36 -13.84 -0.45 -19.55
CA CYS A 36 -14.26 0.38 -20.68
C CYS A 36 -15.78 0.30 -20.83
N ALA A 37 -16.43 1.46 -20.97
CA ALA A 37 -17.87 1.51 -21.19
C ALA A 37 -18.29 0.94 -22.56
N LEU A 38 -17.38 0.94 -23.54
CA LEU A 38 -17.67 0.55 -24.92
C LEU A 38 -17.36 -0.92 -25.23
N CYS A 39 -16.26 -1.46 -24.68
CA CYS A 39 -15.78 -2.79 -25.05
C CYS A 39 -15.40 -3.69 -23.85
N ASP A 40 -15.66 -3.26 -22.62
CA ASP A 40 -15.30 -3.99 -21.39
C ASP A 40 -13.79 -4.29 -21.20
N GLY A 41 -12.95 -3.65 -22.00
CA GLY A 41 -11.49 -3.70 -21.92
C GLY A 41 -10.92 -3.13 -20.62
N GLU A 42 -9.67 -3.48 -20.35
CA GLU A 42 -8.92 -3.02 -19.18
C GLU A 42 -8.54 -1.55 -19.29
N ILE A 43 -8.60 -0.84 -18.16
CA ILE A 43 -8.29 0.59 -18.10
C ILE A 43 -6.85 0.78 -17.65
N VAL A 44 -6.09 1.52 -18.46
CA VAL A 44 -4.75 1.96 -18.13
C VAL A 44 -4.84 3.38 -17.62
N GLY A 45 -4.34 3.63 -16.41
CA GLY A 45 -4.21 4.95 -15.83
C GLY A 45 -2.75 5.24 -15.51
N SER A 46 -2.28 6.43 -15.89
CA SER A 46 -0.94 6.92 -15.52
C SER A 46 -1.04 8.19 -14.70
N TRP A 47 -0.18 8.29 -13.70
CA TRP A 47 -0.13 9.41 -12.76
C TRP A 47 1.27 9.98 -12.75
N ARG A 48 1.37 11.29 -12.49
CA ARG A 48 2.64 11.96 -12.23
C ARG A 48 2.51 12.83 -10.97
N VAL A 49 3.64 13.12 -10.34
CA VAL A 49 3.71 14.20 -9.36
C VAL A 49 4.11 15.44 -10.13
N ASP A 50 3.30 16.48 -10.04
CA ASP A 50 3.64 17.80 -10.53
C ASP A 50 4.83 18.35 -9.73
N LYS A 51 5.89 18.81 -10.43
CA LYS A 51 7.16 19.15 -9.79
C LYS A 51 7.08 20.44 -8.96
N GLU A 52 6.20 21.35 -9.33
CA GLU A 52 6.09 22.67 -8.69
C GLU A 52 5.15 22.60 -7.49
N THR A 53 3.97 21.99 -7.68
CA THR A 53 2.92 21.92 -6.66
C THR A 53 3.05 20.71 -5.75
N GLN A 54 3.89 19.73 -6.12
CA GLN A 54 4.00 18.41 -5.48
C GLN A 54 2.67 17.64 -5.42
N LYS A 55 1.68 18.04 -6.21
CA LYS A 55 0.38 17.37 -6.29
C LYS A 55 0.44 16.20 -7.27
N PHE A 56 -0.27 15.13 -6.96
CA PHE A 56 -0.49 14.08 -7.93
C PHE A 56 -1.49 14.56 -8.98
N VAL A 57 -1.10 14.44 -10.24
CA VAL A 57 -1.92 14.80 -11.40
C VAL A 57 -2.12 13.55 -12.24
N GLU A 58 -3.37 13.25 -12.55
CA GLU A 58 -3.70 12.24 -13.54
C GLU A 58 -3.16 12.69 -14.89
N LYS A 59 -2.28 11.88 -15.48
CA LYS A 59 -1.71 12.21 -16.79
C LYS A 59 -2.66 11.77 -17.90
N GLU A 60 -3.04 10.50 -17.88
CA GLU A 60 -3.95 9.94 -18.87
C GLU A 60 -4.61 8.65 -18.37
N ARG A 61 -5.88 8.48 -18.73
CA ARG A 61 -6.65 7.25 -18.52
C ARG A 61 -7.37 6.88 -19.80
N TYR A 62 -7.23 5.63 -20.24
CA TYR A 62 -7.86 5.12 -21.47
C TYR A 62 -8.02 3.60 -21.44
N CYS A 63 -8.94 3.08 -22.26
CA CYS A 63 -9.08 1.65 -22.52
C CYS A 63 -7.88 1.12 -23.31
N ARG A 64 -7.25 0.03 -22.85
CA ARG A 64 -6.13 -0.59 -23.55
C ARG A 64 -6.46 -1.03 -24.98
N ASP A 65 -7.70 -1.43 -25.22
CA ASP A 65 -8.09 -2.11 -26.46
C ASP A 65 -8.66 -1.15 -27.51
N CYS A 66 -9.47 -0.17 -27.09
CA CYS A 66 -10.15 0.77 -28.00
C CYS A 66 -9.80 2.25 -27.76
N HIS A 67 -8.89 2.54 -26.83
CA HIS A 67 -8.45 3.90 -26.46
C HIS A 67 -9.54 4.86 -25.97
N SER A 68 -10.77 4.37 -25.76
CA SER A 68 -11.87 5.18 -25.22
C SER A 68 -11.53 5.70 -23.82
N LYS A 69 -11.96 6.94 -23.55
CA LYS A 69 -11.89 7.60 -22.24
C LYS A 69 -13.19 7.45 -21.43
N GLN A 70 -14.13 6.65 -21.93
CA GLN A 70 -15.39 6.37 -21.24
C GLN A 70 -15.27 5.08 -20.43
N PHE A 71 -15.57 5.19 -19.13
CA PHE A 71 -15.41 4.10 -18.17
C PHE A 71 -16.71 3.85 -17.41
N LYS A 72 -16.93 2.59 -17.05
CA LYS A 72 -17.99 2.18 -16.13
C LYS A 72 -17.38 1.46 -14.93
N TRP A 73 -18.03 1.64 -13.78
CA TRP A 73 -17.72 0.85 -12.59
C TRP A 73 -18.53 -0.43 -12.63
N ILE A 74 -17.85 -1.56 -12.41
CA ILE A 74 -18.49 -2.87 -12.28
C ILE A 74 -18.16 -3.47 -10.92
N ASP A 75 -19.02 -4.36 -10.44
CA ASP A 75 -18.70 -5.19 -9.30
C ASP A 75 -17.49 -6.08 -9.62
N GLY A 76 -16.52 -6.07 -8.71
CA GLY A 76 -15.32 -6.87 -8.87
C GLY A 76 -14.51 -6.90 -7.58
N PRO A 77 -15.09 -7.35 -6.45
CA PRO A 77 -14.48 -7.20 -5.13
C PRO A 77 -13.14 -7.93 -5.05
N HIS A 78 -12.10 -7.19 -4.67
CA HIS A 78 -10.76 -7.70 -4.51
C HIS A 78 -9.99 -6.95 -3.42
N PHE A 79 -8.86 -7.53 -3.02
CA PHE A 79 -7.90 -6.88 -2.14
C PHE A 79 -6.63 -6.56 -2.91
N HIS A 80 -6.24 -5.30 -2.80
CA HIS A 80 -4.90 -4.86 -3.10
C HIS A 80 -4.00 -5.18 -1.91
N VAL A 81 -2.85 -5.83 -2.18
CA VAL A 81 -1.93 -6.31 -1.13
C VAL A 81 -0.55 -5.76 -1.41
N VAL A 82 0.00 -5.03 -0.45
CA VAL A 82 1.40 -4.59 -0.46
C VAL A 82 2.09 -5.19 0.75
N GLY A 83 3.05 -6.07 0.51
CA GLY A 83 3.62 -6.88 1.57
C GLY A 83 5.00 -7.45 1.30
N TYR A 84 5.51 -8.12 2.32
CA TYR A 84 6.80 -8.78 2.35
C TYR A 84 6.61 -10.31 2.36
N GLY A 85 7.35 -10.98 1.49
CA GLY A 85 7.34 -12.43 1.31
C GLY A 85 7.80 -12.84 -0.09
N TRP A 86 7.79 -14.14 -0.34
CA TRP A 86 8.03 -14.68 -1.68
C TRP A 86 6.76 -15.38 -2.14
N ILE A 87 6.19 -14.91 -3.25
CA ILE A 87 4.90 -15.42 -3.71
C ILE A 87 5.10 -16.79 -4.36
N VAL A 88 4.43 -17.79 -3.80
CA VAL A 88 4.49 -19.19 -4.23
C VAL A 88 3.08 -19.81 -4.23
N HIS A 89 2.92 -20.96 -4.86
CA HIS A 89 1.71 -21.80 -4.81
C HIS A 89 0.40 -21.14 -5.29
N THR A 90 0.47 -20.08 -6.10
CA THR A 90 -0.73 -19.34 -6.50
C THR A 90 -1.68 -20.15 -7.38
N LYS A 91 -1.14 -21.06 -8.21
CA LYS A 91 -1.94 -21.92 -9.08
C LYS A 91 -2.63 -23.04 -8.33
N GLU A 92 -1.95 -23.64 -7.37
CA GLU A 92 -2.50 -24.67 -6.48
C GLU A 92 -3.59 -24.07 -5.59
N ILE A 93 -3.41 -22.84 -5.11
CA ILE A 93 -4.44 -22.10 -4.36
C ILE A 93 -5.66 -21.81 -5.25
N GLU A 94 -5.45 -21.35 -6.48
CA GLU A 94 -6.51 -21.10 -7.46
C GLU A 94 -7.33 -22.37 -7.71
N GLN A 95 -6.68 -23.48 -8.03
CA GLN A 95 -7.34 -24.76 -8.29
C GLN A 95 -8.11 -25.28 -7.07
N ALA A 96 -7.56 -25.15 -5.87
CA ALA A 96 -8.17 -25.67 -4.65
C ALA A 96 -9.30 -24.77 -4.08
N THR A 97 -9.33 -23.49 -4.43
CA THR A 97 -10.21 -22.52 -3.75
C THR A 97 -10.99 -21.60 -4.67
N GLY A 98 -10.66 -21.54 -5.95
CA GLY A 98 -11.20 -20.57 -6.91
C GLY A 98 -10.68 -19.14 -6.75
N TYR A 99 -9.87 -18.86 -5.71
CA TYR A 99 -9.31 -17.52 -5.50
C TYR A 99 -8.02 -17.33 -6.28
N ILE A 100 -7.96 -16.24 -7.04
CA ILE A 100 -6.79 -15.86 -7.82
C ILE A 100 -5.91 -14.91 -7.01
N ILE A 101 -4.64 -15.27 -6.84
CA ILE A 101 -3.59 -14.40 -6.29
C ILE A 101 -2.68 -13.97 -7.43
N LYS A 102 -2.80 -12.70 -7.84
CA LYS A 102 -2.00 -12.13 -8.93
C LYS A 102 -0.78 -11.41 -8.39
N ASN A 103 0.42 -11.89 -8.72
CA ASN A 103 1.66 -11.19 -8.43
C ASN A 103 1.86 -10.04 -9.44
N ILE A 104 1.93 -8.80 -8.97
CA ILE A 104 2.14 -7.60 -9.79
C ILE A 104 3.63 -7.22 -9.87
N GLY A 105 4.49 -7.89 -9.10
CA GLY A 105 5.94 -7.68 -9.09
C GLY A 105 6.43 -6.93 -7.85
N VAL A 106 7.70 -6.56 -7.89
CA VAL A 106 8.37 -5.83 -6.82
C VAL A 106 8.19 -4.33 -7.04
N ILE A 107 7.86 -3.61 -5.97
CA ILE A 107 7.62 -2.17 -6.02
C ILE A 107 8.89 -1.40 -5.63
N ASN A 108 9.16 -0.30 -6.32
CA ASN A 108 10.27 0.62 -6.05
C ASN A 108 9.84 1.87 -5.27
N ASN A 109 8.54 2.15 -5.21
CA ASN A 109 7.97 3.29 -4.49
C ASN A 109 6.72 2.86 -3.68
N VAL A 110 6.96 2.42 -2.44
CA VAL A 110 5.92 1.92 -1.54
C VAL A 110 4.82 2.97 -1.30
N GLY A 111 5.22 4.21 -0.99
CA GLY A 111 4.28 5.30 -0.70
C GLY A 111 3.40 5.65 -1.89
N GLY A 112 3.99 5.78 -3.08
CA GLY A 112 3.25 6.05 -4.32
C GLY A 112 2.29 4.93 -4.69
N THR A 113 2.70 3.66 -4.54
CA THR A 113 1.83 2.50 -4.80
C THR A 113 0.66 2.44 -3.83
N ILE A 114 0.88 2.67 -2.53
CA ILE A 114 -0.20 2.70 -1.54
C ILE A 114 -1.15 3.86 -1.82
N TRP A 115 -0.63 5.06 -2.07
CA TRP A 115 -1.43 6.22 -2.39
C TRP A 115 -2.31 5.98 -3.62
N TYR A 116 -1.74 5.42 -4.70
CA TYR A 116 -2.49 5.08 -5.90
C TYR A 116 -3.66 4.15 -5.59
N GLN A 117 -3.43 3.08 -4.82
CA GLN A 117 -4.51 2.17 -4.40
C GLN A 117 -5.56 2.88 -3.55
N LEU A 118 -5.19 3.89 -2.75
CA LEU A 118 -6.15 4.64 -1.94
C LEU A 118 -7.03 5.60 -2.75
N THR A 119 -6.62 6.04 -3.94
CA THR A 119 -7.42 6.98 -4.77
C THR A 119 -8.73 6.38 -5.27
N HIS A 120 -8.86 5.05 -5.24
CA HIS A 120 -10.02 4.31 -5.74
C HIS A 120 -10.47 3.19 -4.79
N ALA A 121 -10.01 3.24 -3.54
CA ALA A 121 -10.45 2.31 -2.50
C ALA A 121 -11.88 2.62 -2.04
N GLY A 122 -12.65 1.59 -1.70
CA GLY A 122 -13.97 1.78 -1.11
C GLY A 122 -13.86 2.32 0.32
N LEU A 123 -14.55 3.43 0.63
CA LEU A 123 -14.65 3.99 1.98
C LEU A 123 -16.02 3.68 2.59
N ARG A 124 -16.04 3.25 3.86
CA ARG A 124 -17.28 3.10 4.65
C ARG A 124 -17.04 3.58 6.07
N ALA A 125 -17.94 4.42 6.58
CA ALA A 125 -17.88 4.91 7.95
C ALA A 125 -17.77 3.76 8.97
N GLY A 126 -16.93 3.93 9.98
CA GLY A 126 -16.68 2.93 11.02
C GLY A 126 -15.81 1.74 10.58
N ARG A 127 -15.27 1.73 9.36
CA ARG A 127 -14.38 0.65 8.87
C ARG A 127 -13.03 1.19 8.44
N GLN A 128 -11.98 0.43 8.77
CA GLN A 128 -10.63 0.71 8.30
C GLN A 128 -10.46 0.28 6.84
N THR A 129 -10.09 1.23 6.00
CA THR A 129 -9.73 1.00 4.59
C THR A 129 -8.37 0.32 4.45
N VAL A 130 -7.42 0.59 5.35
CA VAL A 130 -6.13 -0.09 5.37
C VAL A 130 -6.07 -0.99 6.59
N THR A 131 -5.81 -2.28 6.36
CA THR A 131 -5.66 -3.25 7.45
C THR A 131 -4.33 -3.97 7.33
N TYR A 132 -3.70 -4.29 8.46
CA TYR A 132 -2.37 -4.89 8.47
C TYR A 132 -2.41 -6.31 9.05
N PHE A 133 -1.59 -7.21 8.50
CA PHE A 133 -1.50 -8.59 9.00
C PHE A 133 -0.07 -9.12 9.02
N GLY A 134 0.09 -10.28 9.68
CA GLY A 134 1.36 -10.97 9.74
C GLY A 134 2.33 -10.29 10.70
N LEU A 135 3.54 -9.96 10.23
CA LEU A 135 4.51 -9.19 11.01
C LEU A 135 4.15 -7.70 11.10
N CYS A 136 3.37 -7.17 10.14
CA CYS A 136 2.90 -5.79 10.14
C CYS A 136 1.64 -5.57 10.97
N ALA A 137 1.09 -6.61 11.62
CA ALA A 137 -0.15 -6.49 12.38
C ALA A 137 -0.05 -5.36 13.43
N LEU A 138 -1.09 -4.53 13.54
CA LEU A 138 -1.08 -3.37 14.45
C LEU A 138 -0.86 -3.77 15.92
N SER A 139 -1.31 -4.95 16.33
CA SER A 139 -1.06 -5.47 17.69
C SER A 139 0.42 -5.79 17.97
N LYS A 140 1.25 -5.88 16.93
CA LYS A 140 2.71 -6.06 17.03
C LYS A 140 3.46 -4.73 16.90
N TYR A 141 2.77 -3.66 16.53
CA TYR A 141 3.38 -2.34 16.43
C TYR A 141 3.71 -1.83 17.83
N LYS A 142 4.99 -1.55 18.06
CA LYS A 142 5.47 -0.82 19.23
C LYS A 142 5.77 0.60 18.77
N SER A 143 4.95 1.56 19.20
CA SER A 143 5.23 2.96 18.91
C SER A 143 6.62 3.31 19.44
N PRO A 144 7.46 4.00 18.66
CA PRO A 144 8.65 4.61 19.23
C PRO A 144 8.21 5.52 20.39
N PRO A 145 8.98 5.59 21.48
CA PRO A 145 8.67 6.48 22.57
C PRO A 145 8.59 7.90 22.03
N VAL A 146 7.49 8.59 22.31
CA VAL A 146 7.41 10.03 22.05
C VAL A 146 8.47 10.70 22.93
N PRO A 147 9.38 11.51 22.37
CA PRO A 147 10.31 12.26 23.18
C PRO A 147 9.52 13.06 24.22
N LYS A 148 9.78 12.83 25.51
CA LYS A 148 9.08 13.54 26.60
C LYS A 148 9.28 15.05 26.52
N GLU A 149 10.43 15.45 26.00
CA GLU A 149 10.77 16.83 25.68
C GLU A 149 11.16 16.87 24.20
N LEU A 150 10.38 17.59 23.40
CA LEU A 150 10.87 18.03 22.11
C LEU A 150 11.93 19.08 22.43
N ASN A 151 13.19 18.81 22.10
CA ASN A 151 14.22 19.83 22.11
C ASN A 151 13.86 20.86 21.05
N LEU A 152 13.02 21.84 21.37
CA LEU A 152 12.63 22.88 20.42
C LEU A 152 13.71 23.95 20.37
N CYS A 153 14.02 24.45 19.18
CA CYS A 153 14.88 25.60 19.01
C CYS A 153 14.24 26.81 19.71
N PRO A 154 14.91 27.48 20.66
CA PRO A 154 14.34 28.62 21.37
C PRO A 154 14.11 29.84 20.45
N VAL A 155 14.69 29.84 19.24
CA VAL A 155 14.55 30.94 18.25
C VAL A 155 13.39 30.71 17.28
N CYS A 156 13.22 29.48 16.76
CA CYS A 156 12.25 29.20 15.70
C CYS A 156 11.21 28.12 16.05
N GLY A 157 11.26 27.52 17.24
CA GLY A 157 10.32 26.50 17.69
C GLY A 157 10.40 25.15 16.94
N THR A 158 11.40 24.96 16.08
CA THR A 158 11.57 23.71 15.32
C THR A 158 12.28 22.65 16.16
N ILE A 159 11.96 21.36 15.96
CA ILE A 159 12.60 20.24 16.66
C ILE A 159 14.10 20.19 16.33
N MET A 160 14.95 20.44 17.31
CA MET A 160 16.38 20.22 17.27
C MET A 160 16.67 18.72 17.36
N ARG A 161 17.41 18.20 16.38
CA ARG A 161 17.98 16.87 16.48
C ARG A 161 19.34 16.99 17.15
N LYS A 162 19.61 16.13 18.13
CA LYS A 162 20.95 15.97 18.67
C LYS A 162 21.84 15.49 17.51
N TYR A 163 22.85 16.25 17.16
CA TYR A 163 23.86 15.79 16.20
C TYR A 163 24.54 14.55 16.81
N GLN A 164 24.34 13.39 16.19
CA GLN A 164 25.16 12.22 16.42
C GLN A 164 26.17 12.20 15.29
N ASP A 165 27.44 12.39 15.64
CA ASP A 165 28.54 12.22 14.73
C ASP A 165 28.56 10.74 14.31
N GLU A 166 28.11 10.42 13.10
CA GLU A 166 28.12 9.05 12.56
C GLU A 166 29.56 8.55 12.32
N THR A 167 30.55 9.41 12.54
CA THR A 167 31.97 9.14 12.46
C THR A 167 32.65 9.28 13.82
N GLN A 168 32.49 8.29 14.70
CA GLN A 168 33.51 8.05 15.73
C GLN A 168 34.81 7.60 15.03
N THR A 169 35.63 8.53 14.57
CA THR A 169 37.03 8.26 14.22
C THR A 169 37.93 8.67 15.38
N GLY A 170 38.03 7.80 16.39
CA GLY A 170 39.11 7.74 17.38
C GLY A 170 39.40 8.99 18.25
N PRO A 171 40.13 8.83 19.36
CA PRO A 171 40.67 9.98 20.08
C PRO A 171 41.69 10.74 19.21
N PRO A 172 41.74 12.08 19.28
CA PRO A 172 42.74 12.86 18.56
C PRO A 172 44.17 12.49 19.03
N PRO A 173 45.18 12.52 18.14
CA PRO A 173 46.54 12.14 18.49
C PRO A 173 47.09 13.02 19.63
N PRO A 174 47.94 12.45 20.52
CA PRO A 174 48.51 13.20 21.63
C PRO A 174 49.42 14.33 21.11
N TRP A 175 49.28 15.49 21.72
CA TRP A 175 50.12 16.66 21.47
C TRP A 175 51.57 16.35 21.86
N HIS A 176 52.51 16.52 20.92
CA HIS A 176 53.94 16.57 21.21
C HIS A 176 54.34 17.98 21.65
#